data_AF-A0A7W4GQN9-F1
#
_entry.id   AF-A0A7W4GQN9-F1
#
_cell.length_a   1.000
_cell.length_b   1.000
_cell.length_c   1.000
_cell.angle_alpha   90.00
_cell.angle_beta   90.00
_cell.angle_gamma   90.00
#
_symmetry.space_group_name_H-M   'P 1'
#
loop_
_entity.id
_entity.type
_entity.pdbx_description
1 polymer ?
#
loop_
_entity_poly.entity_id
_entity_poly.type
_entity_poly.pdbx_seq_one_letter_code
_entity_poly.pdbx_strand_id
1 'polypeptide(L)'
;MRLLQALLVALCLYFPAVAAQADNATCEITVKGERVDGPCRFQPHRGGSFSIAMMDGRLMGGATSLSLDVVSAGVGEVRGLTAFGVRSRWGEARRMGEDRACWRGADFTLCVRAAAVQPPPSSTVFSGRCHMDVCTWVDQPPARQIGTGSIRVPGRRVETTVSLAQSEHVGGSYPDRLPEGLDWTAPQPAQFFCSTFRPAFLDADGSWMVLPLPEVFGATESVTRRYLRACHPGAEGRDPYRMPAELGYSAGMPRQDLYPDFDALIRG
;
A
#
# COMPACT_ATOMS: atom_id res chain seq x y z
N MET A 1 -29.27 39.93 -40.99
CA MET A 1 -28.13 39.01 -41.30
C MET A 1 -27.29 38.83 -40.05
N ARG A 2 -27.01 37.57 -39.71
CA ARG A 2 -26.11 37.04 -38.65
C ARG A 2 -26.69 36.92 -37.23
N LEU A 3 -27.26 35.73 -37.02
CA LEU A 3 -27.41 35.05 -35.74
C LEU A 3 -26.03 34.90 -35.07
N LEU A 4 -25.94 35.12 -33.75
CA LEU A 4 -24.94 34.46 -32.92
C LEU A 4 -25.67 33.71 -31.80
N GLN A 5 -25.77 32.39 -31.97
CA GLN A 5 -26.13 31.43 -30.95
C GLN A 5 -24.96 31.30 -29.97
N ALA A 6 -25.16 31.68 -28.71
CA ALA A 6 -24.25 31.31 -27.63
C ALA A 6 -24.58 29.88 -27.20
N LEU A 7 -23.75 28.93 -27.62
CA LEU A 7 -23.77 27.53 -27.20
C LEU A 7 -23.28 27.45 -25.75
N LEU A 8 -24.16 27.23 -24.79
CA LEU A 8 -23.78 26.77 -23.45
C LEU A 8 -23.37 25.30 -23.56
N VAL A 9 -22.06 25.05 -23.63
CA VAL A 9 -21.51 23.71 -23.43
C VAL A 9 -21.59 23.40 -21.94
N ALA A 10 -22.56 22.55 -21.58
CA ALA A 10 -22.64 21.95 -20.25
C ALA A 10 -21.42 21.03 -20.06
N LEU A 11 -20.41 21.54 -19.34
CA LEU A 11 -19.23 20.81 -18.95
C LEU A 11 -19.63 19.81 -17.85
N CYS A 12 -20.04 18.60 -18.25
CA CYS A 12 -20.17 17.48 -17.32
C CYS A 12 -18.78 17.15 -16.77
N LEU A 13 -18.46 17.66 -15.58
CA LEU A 13 -17.32 17.24 -14.79
C LEU A 13 -17.51 15.77 -14.41
N TYR A 14 -16.98 14.88 -15.25
CA TYR A 14 -16.74 13.49 -14.92
C TYR A 14 -15.65 13.47 -13.84
N PHE A 15 -16.04 13.58 -12.57
CA PHE A 15 -15.15 13.20 -11.48
C PHE A 15 -14.98 11.68 -11.55
N PRO A 16 -13.79 11.14 -11.88
CA PRO A 16 -13.57 9.72 -11.72
C PRO A 16 -13.78 9.41 -10.24
N ALA A 17 -14.70 8.49 -9.95
CA ALA A 17 -14.83 7.94 -8.62
C ALA A 17 -13.49 7.24 -8.32
N VAL A 18 -12.66 7.88 -7.49
CA VAL A 18 -11.47 7.24 -6.92
C VAL A 18 -12.00 5.99 -6.22
N ALA A 19 -11.66 4.82 -6.77
CA ALA A 19 -11.93 3.56 -6.10
C ALA A 19 -11.17 3.60 -4.78
N ALA A 20 -11.91 3.71 -3.68
CA ALA A 20 -11.34 3.64 -2.35
C ALA A 20 -10.62 2.29 -2.22
N GLN A 21 -9.29 2.36 -2.08
CA GLN A 21 -8.47 1.18 -1.84
C GLN A 21 -8.85 0.58 -0.49
N ALA A 22 -8.78 -0.75 -0.41
CA ALA A 22 -9.05 -1.43 0.84
C ALA A 22 -7.83 -1.30 1.76
N ASP A 23 -8.03 -0.74 2.95
CA ASP A 23 -7.00 -0.55 3.97
C ASP A 23 -6.93 -1.76 4.91
N ASN A 24 -5.80 -1.93 5.58
CA ASN A 24 -5.64 -2.93 6.64
C ASN A 24 -6.14 -2.38 7.97
N ALA A 25 -6.99 -3.13 8.64
CA ALA A 25 -7.56 -2.78 9.94
C ALA A 25 -7.42 -3.95 10.93
N THR A 26 -7.62 -3.64 12.21
CA THR A 26 -7.87 -4.66 13.24
C THR A 26 -9.35 -4.62 13.57
N CYS A 27 -10.02 -5.73 13.31
CA CYS A 27 -11.44 -5.88 13.58
C CYS A 27 -11.66 -6.70 14.86
N GLU A 28 -12.72 -6.34 15.56
CA GLU A 28 -13.27 -7.09 16.67
C GLU A 28 -14.79 -7.16 16.49
N ILE A 29 -15.29 -8.37 16.34
CA ILE A 29 -16.70 -8.65 16.13
C ILE A 29 -17.15 -9.57 17.27
N THR A 30 -18.21 -9.18 17.95
CA THR A 30 -18.92 -10.06 18.88
C THR A 30 -20.34 -10.21 18.40
N VAL A 31 -20.83 -11.44 18.28
CA VAL A 31 -22.19 -11.74 17.81
C VAL A 31 -22.71 -12.95 18.58
N LYS A 32 -23.87 -12.80 19.25
CA LYS A 32 -24.50 -13.87 20.05
C LYS A 32 -23.56 -14.58 21.03
N GLY A 33 -22.59 -13.83 21.59
CA GLY A 33 -21.60 -14.35 22.53
C GLY A 33 -20.34 -14.97 21.91
N GLU A 34 -20.30 -15.15 20.59
CA GLU A 34 -19.08 -15.54 19.87
C GLU A 34 -18.25 -14.30 19.54
N ARG A 35 -16.94 -14.37 19.77
CA ARG A 35 -15.99 -13.30 19.47
C ARG A 35 -15.03 -13.73 18.36
N VAL A 36 -14.88 -12.87 17.37
CA VAL A 36 -13.88 -12.98 16.30
C VAL A 36 -13.07 -11.69 16.27
N ASP A 37 -11.76 -11.79 16.43
CA ASP A 37 -10.85 -10.65 16.32
C ASP A 37 -9.59 -10.98 15.50
N GLY A 38 -8.98 -9.94 14.96
CA GLY A 38 -7.75 -10.02 14.20
C GLY A 38 -7.69 -9.07 12.99
N PRO A 39 -6.68 -9.23 12.12
CA PRO A 39 -6.53 -8.45 10.91
C PRO A 39 -7.72 -8.63 9.96
N CYS A 40 -8.23 -7.52 9.45
CA CYS A 40 -9.31 -7.49 8.50
C CYS A 40 -9.02 -6.51 7.37
N ARG A 41 -9.53 -6.83 6.19
CA ARG A 41 -9.60 -5.89 5.07
C ARG A 41 -10.74 -4.92 5.35
N PHE A 42 -10.46 -3.63 5.38
CA PHE A 42 -11.42 -2.56 5.51
C PHE A 42 -11.62 -1.88 4.15
N GLN A 43 -12.85 -1.67 3.72
CA GLN A 43 -13.16 -0.94 2.50
C GLN A 43 -14.09 0.22 2.83
N PRO A 44 -13.61 1.48 2.78
CA PRO A 44 -14.46 2.62 3.07
C PRO A 44 -15.41 2.91 1.90
N HIS A 45 -16.61 3.36 2.25
CA HIS A 45 -17.64 3.83 1.33
C HIS A 45 -18.02 5.28 1.65
N ARG A 46 -18.88 5.88 0.82
CA ARG A 46 -19.35 7.25 1.02
C ARG A 46 -20.09 7.39 2.36
N GLY A 47 -19.92 8.55 3.01
CA GLY A 47 -20.70 8.91 4.20
C GLY A 47 -20.24 8.24 5.49
N GLY A 48 -19.04 7.65 5.50
CA GLY A 48 -18.51 6.92 6.65
C GLY A 48 -19.03 5.49 6.78
N SER A 49 -19.80 5.02 5.78
CA SER A 49 -20.13 3.61 5.57
C SER A 49 -18.88 2.81 5.21
N PHE A 50 -18.89 1.50 5.42
CA PHE A 50 -17.73 0.65 5.13
C PHE A 50 -18.10 -0.83 5.04
N SER A 51 -17.18 -1.63 4.50
CA SER A 51 -17.23 -3.10 4.56
C SER A 51 -15.97 -3.67 5.19
N ILE A 52 -16.09 -4.83 5.83
CA ILE A 52 -14.96 -5.59 6.38
C ILE A 52 -15.01 -7.07 6.01
N ALA A 53 -13.83 -7.70 5.95
CA ALA A 53 -13.67 -9.15 5.85
C ALA A 53 -12.40 -9.60 6.59
N MET A 54 -12.46 -10.70 7.34
CA MET A 54 -11.28 -11.26 8.01
C MET A 54 -10.27 -11.74 6.97
N MET A 55 -8.98 -11.43 7.16
CA MET A 55 -7.95 -11.77 6.17
C MET A 55 -7.62 -13.26 6.12
N ASP A 56 -7.85 -13.97 7.23
CA ASP A 56 -7.65 -15.42 7.36
C ASP A 56 -8.86 -16.26 6.91
N GLY A 57 -9.91 -15.61 6.39
CA GLY A 57 -11.11 -16.28 5.90
C GLY A 57 -12.07 -16.78 6.98
N ARG A 58 -11.82 -16.49 8.27
CA ARG A 58 -12.79 -16.79 9.34
C ARG A 58 -14.11 -16.07 9.10
N LEU A 59 -15.21 -16.75 9.42
CA LEU A 59 -16.55 -16.19 9.33
C LEU A 59 -16.85 -15.31 10.54
N MET A 60 -17.63 -14.26 10.34
CA MET A 60 -18.13 -13.35 11.38
C MET A 60 -19.64 -13.61 11.54
N GLY A 61 -20.03 -14.45 12.51
CA GLY A 61 -21.45 -14.82 12.68
C GLY A 61 -22.07 -15.46 11.43
N GLY A 62 -21.29 -16.30 10.73
CA GLY A 62 -21.68 -16.94 9.47
C GLY A 62 -21.51 -16.09 8.20
N ALA A 63 -21.06 -14.83 8.33
CA ALA A 63 -20.78 -13.96 7.20
C ALA A 63 -19.30 -13.99 6.79
N THR A 64 -19.02 -14.02 5.47
CA THR A 64 -17.68 -13.82 4.90
C THR A 64 -17.30 -12.35 4.82
N SER A 65 -18.29 -11.45 4.75
CA SER A 65 -18.09 -10.01 4.88
C SER A 65 -19.26 -9.34 5.61
N LEU A 66 -18.96 -8.25 6.31
CA LEU A 66 -19.96 -7.38 6.92
C LEU A 66 -19.90 -5.99 6.26
N SER A 67 -21.05 -5.39 6.04
CA SER A 67 -21.18 -4.00 5.59
C SER A 67 -21.98 -3.20 6.60
N LEU A 68 -21.50 -1.99 6.91
CA LEU A 68 -22.21 -1.00 7.69
C LEU A 68 -22.54 0.20 6.79
N ASP A 69 -23.83 0.43 6.61
CA ASP A 69 -24.36 1.58 5.86
C ASP A 69 -24.80 2.65 6.85
N VAL A 70 -24.10 3.78 6.93
CA VAL A 70 -24.50 4.92 7.78
C VAL A 70 -25.77 5.55 7.21
N VAL A 71 -26.85 5.52 7.99
CA VAL A 71 -28.17 6.06 7.60
C VAL A 71 -28.43 7.44 8.18
N SER A 72 -27.82 7.76 9.32
CA SER A 72 -27.83 9.10 9.92
C SER A 72 -26.64 9.26 10.88
N ALA A 73 -26.47 10.45 11.46
CA ALA A 73 -25.34 10.73 12.34
C ALA A 73 -25.30 9.73 13.53
N GLY A 74 -24.27 8.88 13.54
CA GLY A 74 -24.07 7.87 14.59
C GLY A 74 -24.98 6.64 14.50
N VAL A 75 -25.78 6.49 13.45
CA VAL A 75 -26.67 5.34 13.24
C VAL A 75 -26.37 4.70 11.89
N GLY A 76 -26.22 3.39 11.87
CA GLY A 76 -25.96 2.61 10.66
C GLY A 76 -26.75 1.32 10.64
N GLU A 77 -26.86 0.73 9.46
CA GLU A 77 -27.48 -0.56 9.23
C GLU A 77 -26.40 -1.59 8.91
N VAL A 78 -26.38 -2.72 9.63
CA VAL A 78 -25.41 -3.79 9.40
C VAL A 78 -26.02 -4.94 8.61
N ARG A 79 -25.28 -5.38 7.59
CA ARG A 79 -25.62 -6.50 6.72
C ARG A 79 -24.43 -7.44 6.56
N GLY A 80 -24.67 -8.74 6.62
CA GLY A 80 -23.66 -9.76 6.33
C GLY A 80 -23.87 -10.41 4.98
N LEU A 81 -22.79 -10.78 4.30
CA LEU A 81 -22.81 -11.65 3.13
C LEU A 81 -22.31 -13.03 3.55
N THR A 82 -23.07 -14.09 3.30
CA THR A 82 -22.63 -15.46 3.60
C THR A 82 -21.75 -16.04 2.49
N ALA A 83 -21.09 -17.17 2.77
CA ALA A 83 -20.32 -17.91 1.77
C ALA A 83 -21.16 -18.35 0.55
N PHE A 84 -22.48 -18.46 0.70
CA PHE A 84 -23.42 -18.81 -0.37
C PHE A 84 -23.96 -17.59 -1.13
N GLY A 85 -23.43 -16.38 -0.86
CA GLY A 85 -23.89 -15.14 -1.49
C GLY A 85 -25.22 -14.60 -0.94
N VAL A 86 -25.73 -15.17 0.17
CA VAL A 86 -26.97 -14.70 0.80
C VAL A 86 -26.67 -13.44 1.61
N ARG A 87 -27.47 -12.38 1.40
CA ARG A 87 -27.39 -11.16 2.21
C ARG A 87 -28.30 -11.29 3.43
N SER A 88 -27.70 -11.32 4.62
CA SER A 88 -28.41 -11.33 5.90
C SER A 88 -28.43 -9.93 6.49
N ARG A 89 -29.60 -9.49 6.97
CA ARG A 89 -29.73 -8.23 7.70
C ARG A 89 -29.49 -8.49 9.18
N TRP A 90 -28.48 -7.84 9.75
CA TRP A 90 -28.20 -7.90 11.18
C TRP A 90 -28.97 -6.81 11.93
N GLY A 91 -29.18 -5.65 11.29
CA GLY A 91 -30.05 -4.59 11.77
C GLY A 91 -29.31 -3.32 12.17
N GLU A 92 -30.01 -2.43 12.86
CA GLU A 92 -29.50 -1.12 13.26
C GLU A 92 -28.35 -1.28 14.26
N ALA A 93 -27.31 -0.49 14.07
CA ALA A 93 -26.21 -0.31 15.00
C ALA A 93 -25.99 1.16 15.29
N ARG A 94 -25.65 1.47 16.54
CA ARG A 94 -25.30 2.82 16.98
C ARG A 94 -23.82 2.92 17.26
N ARG A 95 -23.20 3.99 16.76
CA ARG A 95 -21.80 4.28 17.04
C ARG A 95 -21.64 4.59 18.53
N MET A 96 -20.67 3.96 19.16
CA MET A 96 -20.43 4.11 20.59
C MET A 96 -19.72 5.45 20.87
N GLY A 97 -20.11 6.10 21.98
CA GLY A 97 -19.50 7.36 22.40
C GLY A 97 -18.12 7.17 23.03
N GLU A 98 -17.98 6.14 23.86
CA GLU A 98 -16.73 5.78 24.56
C GLU A 98 -15.63 5.28 23.63
N ASP A 99 -15.99 4.55 22.58
CA ASP A 99 -15.08 4.12 21.53
C ASP A 99 -15.72 4.33 20.15
N ARG A 100 -15.29 5.39 19.46
CA ARG A 100 -15.83 5.74 18.14
C ARG A 100 -15.47 4.72 17.07
N ALA A 101 -14.54 3.79 17.30
CA ALA A 101 -14.28 2.68 16.37
C ALA A 101 -15.38 1.62 16.40
N CYS A 102 -16.23 1.63 17.43
CA CYS A 102 -17.23 0.60 17.69
C CYS A 102 -18.66 1.02 17.34
N TRP A 103 -19.41 0.03 16.87
CA TRP A 103 -20.84 0.10 16.58
C TRP A 103 -21.54 -1.04 17.30
N ARG A 104 -22.62 -0.71 18.02
CA ARG A 104 -23.38 -1.65 18.85
C ARG A 104 -24.78 -1.85 18.28
N GLY A 105 -25.10 -3.09 17.92
CA GLY A 105 -26.44 -3.53 17.57
C GLY A 105 -27.14 -4.20 18.75
N ALA A 106 -28.25 -4.88 18.47
CA ALA A 106 -29.04 -5.56 19.51
C ALA A 106 -28.31 -6.78 20.12
N ASP A 107 -27.70 -7.61 19.28
CA ASP A 107 -27.03 -8.86 19.65
C ASP A 107 -25.58 -8.96 19.11
N PHE A 108 -25.04 -7.84 18.64
CA PHE A 108 -23.69 -7.76 18.11
C PHE A 108 -22.97 -6.45 18.46
N THR A 109 -21.64 -6.47 18.41
CA THR A 109 -20.77 -5.30 18.43
C THR A 109 -19.69 -5.48 17.36
N LEU A 110 -19.43 -4.40 16.62
CA LEU A 110 -18.46 -4.33 15.55
C LEU A 110 -17.51 -3.16 15.82
N CYS A 111 -16.25 -3.46 16.09
CA CYS A 111 -15.19 -2.47 16.23
C CYS A 111 -14.20 -2.60 15.08
N VAL A 112 -13.90 -1.48 14.43
CA VAL A 112 -12.92 -1.43 13.34
C VAL A 112 -11.93 -0.33 13.65
N ARG A 113 -10.70 -0.73 13.95
CA ARG A 113 -9.60 0.18 14.26
C ARG A 113 -8.61 0.15 13.11
N ALA A 114 -8.00 1.30 12.82
CA ALA A 114 -6.80 1.29 12.00
C ALA A 114 -5.83 0.27 12.61
N ALA A 115 -5.25 -0.59 11.77
CA ALA A 115 -4.26 -1.52 12.28
C ALA A 115 -3.17 -0.70 12.98
N ALA A 116 -2.89 -1.01 14.25
CA ALA A 116 -1.72 -0.44 14.90
C ALA A 116 -0.53 -0.84 14.01
N VAL A 117 0.21 0.14 13.51
CA VAL A 117 1.45 -0.14 12.78
C VAL A 117 2.42 -0.65 13.85
N GLN A 118 2.48 -1.98 14.01
CA GLN A 118 3.49 -2.58 14.88
C GLN A 118 4.85 -2.14 14.35
N PRO A 119 5.79 -1.76 15.24
CA PRO A 119 7.13 -1.39 14.80
C PRO A 119 7.70 -2.56 13.99
N PRO A 120 8.21 -2.30 12.78
CA PRO A 120 8.72 -3.34 11.91
C PRO A 120 9.92 -4.04 12.55
N PRO A 121 10.13 -5.35 12.29
CA PRO A 121 11.29 -6.04 12.80
C PRO A 121 12.56 -5.38 12.24
N SER A 122 13.58 -5.18 13.09
CA SER A 122 14.79 -4.46 12.70
C SER A 122 15.52 -5.07 11.50
N SER A 123 15.35 -6.38 11.26
CA SER A 123 15.92 -7.09 10.11
C SER A 123 15.33 -6.66 8.76
N THR A 124 14.13 -6.08 8.75
CA THR A 124 13.46 -5.57 7.54
C THR A 124 13.67 -4.08 7.32
N VAL A 125 14.28 -3.39 8.29
CA VAL A 125 14.45 -1.94 8.29
C VAL A 125 15.83 -1.53 7.81
N PHE A 126 15.89 -0.47 7.01
CA PHE A 126 17.13 0.16 6.56
C PHE A 126 16.93 1.66 6.30
N SER A 127 18.02 2.43 6.28
CA SER A 127 17.98 3.83 5.88
C SER A 127 17.78 3.94 4.36
N GLY A 128 16.74 4.65 3.94
CA GLY A 128 16.47 4.94 2.55
C GLY A 128 17.33 6.08 2.02
N ARG A 129 17.33 7.22 2.73
CA ARG A 129 18.14 8.39 2.42
C ARG A 129 18.18 9.32 3.63
N CYS A 130 19.36 9.86 3.93
CA CYS A 130 19.53 10.94 4.90
C CYS A 130 20.07 12.18 4.19
N HIS A 131 19.35 13.30 4.29
CA HIS A 131 19.71 14.55 3.62
C HIS A 131 18.94 15.74 4.19
N MET A 132 19.58 16.91 4.25
CA MET A 132 18.98 18.15 4.78
C MET A 132 18.27 17.90 6.11
N ASP A 133 19.00 17.35 7.08
CA ASP A 133 18.51 17.09 8.44
C ASP A 133 17.36 16.08 8.55
N VAL A 134 17.01 15.35 7.48
CA VAL A 134 15.95 14.32 7.52
C VAL A 134 16.49 12.98 7.05
N CYS A 135 16.23 11.93 7.84
CA CYS A 135 16.40 10.55 7.42
C CYS A 135 15.05 9.90 7.14
N THR A 136 14.92 9.28 5.97
CA THR A 136 13.83 8.35 5.65
C THR A 136 14.27 6.94 5.99
N TRP A 137 13.50 6.27 6.84
CA TRP A 137 13.62 4.85 7.18
C TRP A 137 12.61 4.04 6.38
N VAL A 138 13.03 2.85 5.97
CA VAL A 138 12.26 1.97 5.11
C VAL A 138 12.17 0.61 5.77
N ASP A 139 10.96 0.15 6.03
CA ASP A 139 10.66 -1.25 6.31
C ASP A 139 10.28 -1.94 5.00
N GLN A 140 11.01 -3.00 4.68
CA GLN A 140 10.76 -3.82 3.51
C GLN A 140 11.04 -5.29 3.81
N PRO A 141 9.97 -6.09 4.02
CA PRO A 141 10.07 -7.54 4.07
C PRO A 141 10.65 -8.14 2.78
N PRO A 142 11.12 -9.41 2.82
CA PRO A 142 11.59 -10.11 1.64
C PRO A 142 10.54 -10.11 0.52
N ALA A 143 10.99 -9.85 -0.71
CA ALA A 143 10.10 -9.81 -1.86
C ALA A 143 9.74 -11.22 -2.34
N ARG A 144 8.49 -11.42 -2.75
CA ARG A 144 8.00 -12.65 -3.40
C ARG A 144 8.07 -12.48 -4.91
N GLN A 145 8.45 -13.53 -5.64
CA GLN A 145 8.34 -13.52 -7.10
C GLN A 145 6.88 -13.71 -7.53
N ILE A 146 6.43 -12.87 -8.45
CA ILE A 146 5.05 -12.84 -8.98
C ILE A 146 4.99 -12.99 -10.51
N GLY A 147 6.14 -13.01 -11.18
CA GLY A 147 6.22 -13.20 -12.61
C GLY A 147 7.65 -13.19 -13.13
N THR A 148 7.79 -13.27 -14.44
CA THR A 148 9.07 -13.27 -15.16
C THR A 148 9.01 -12.30 -16.32
N GLY A 149 10.18 -11.85 -16.78
CA GLY A 149 10.32 -11.10 -18.02
C GLY A 149 10.16 -11.97 -19.27
N SER A 150 10.54 -11.40 -20.40
CA SER A 150 10.54 -12.10 -21.69
C SER A 150 11.93 -12.64 -22.03
N ILE A 151 12.05 -13.40 -23.12
CA ILE A 151 13.36 -13.81 -23.67
C ILE A 151 14.20 -12.58 -24.06
N ARG A 152 13.57 -11.52 -24.55
CA ARG A 152 14.26 -10.29 -24.99
C ARG A 152 14.65 -9.37 -23.84
N VAL A 153 13.86 -9.39 -22.76
CA VAL A 153 14.11 -8.62 -21.54
C VAL A 153 13.98 -9.58 -20.36
N PRO A 154 15.03 -10.37 -20.07
CA PRO A 154 14.99 -11.35 -18.99
C PRO A 154 14.97 -10.67 -17.63
N GLY A 155 14.29 -11.28 -16.67
CA GLY A 155 14.22 -10.80 -15.29
C GLY A 155 13.10 -11.47 -14.50
N ARG A 156 13.02 -11.11 -13.21
CA ARG A 156 11.96 -11.57 -12.30
C ARG A 156 11.12 -10.38 -11.89
N ARG A 157 9.79 -10.50 -11.98
CA ARG A 157 8.88 -9.53 -11.38
C ARG A 157 8.63 -9.96 -9.95
N VAL A 158 8.89 -9.07 -9.00
CA VAL A 158 8.75 -9.34 -7.57
C VAL A 158 7.85 -8.29 -6.92
N GLU A 159 7.23 -8.67 -5.80
CA GLU A 159 6.36 -7.82 -5.00
C GLU A 159 6.75 -7.90 -3.52
N THR A 160 6.67 -6.77 -2.82
CA THR A 160 6.81 -6.65 -1.37
C THR A 160 5.89 -5.55 -0.85
N THR A 161 5.90 -5.33 0.45
CA THR A 161 5.30 -4.15 1.09
C THR A 161 6.38 -3.19 1.54
N VAL A 162 6.09 -1.90 1.54
CA VAL A 162 6.97 -0.85 2.04
C VAL A 162 6.22 0.00 3.05
N SER A 163 6.82 0.16 4.23
CA SER A 163 6.40 1.16 5.22
C SER A 163 7.53 2.19 5.36
N LEU A 164 7.18 3.46 5.51
CA LEU A 164 8.14 4.55 5.63
C LEU A 164 8.00 5.22 6.99
N ALA A 165 9.12 5.68 7.55
CA ALA A 165 9.13 6.59 8.68
C ALA A 165 10.19 7.66 8.49
N GLN A 166 10.07 8.78 9.20
CA GLN A 166 11.02 9.89 9.13
C GLN A 166 11.54 10.24 10.51
N SER A 167 12.77 10.74 10.55
CA SER A 167 13.39 11.30 11.76
C SER A 167 14.21 12.53 11.41
N GLU A 168 14.14 13.56 12.24
CA GLU A 168 14.89 14.81 12.09
C GLU A 168 16.22 14.77 12.85
N HIS A 169 17.28 15.31 12.25
CA HIS A 169 18.66 15.29 12.73
C HIS A 169 19.36 16.61 12.38
N VAL A 170 19.09 17.64 13.17
CA VAL A 170 19.61 19.00 12.95
C VAL A 170 21.14 19.01 12.90
N GLY A 171 21.69 19.62 11.86
CA GLY A 171 23.14 19.75 11.66
C GLY A 171 23.76 18.58 10.88
N GLY A 172 22.95 17.74 10.24
CA GLY A 172 23.39 16.66 9.37
C GLY A 172 24.07 15.48 10.07
N SER A 173 23.97 15.38 11.39
CA SER A 173 24.50 14.25 12.17
C SER A 173 23.51 13.09 12.13
N TYR A 174 23.59 12.25 11.10
CA TYR A 174 22.69 11.12 10.92
C TYR A 174 23.07 9.90 11.78
N PRO A 175 22.10 9.17 12.34
CA PRO A 175 22.38 8.02 13.20
C PRO A 175 22.70 6.77 12.37
N ASP A 176 23.63 5.96 12.88
CA ASP A 176 23.98 4.65 12.29
C ASP A 176 22.97 3.54 12.63
N ARG A 177 22.00 3.82 13.51
CA ARG A 177 20.99 2.88 13.99
C ARG A 177 19.60 3.49 13.90
N LEU A 178 18.61 2.61 13.76
CA LEU A 178 17.20 2.98 13.74
C LEU A 178 16.80 3.67 15.06
N PRO A 179 16.26 4.89 15.03
CA PRO A 179 15.68 5.53 16.21
C PRO A 179 14.44 4.78 16.71
N GLU A 180 14.19 4.84 18.01
CA GLU A 180 12.96 4.30 18.61
C GLU A 180 11.78 5.24 18.40
N GLY A 181 10.55 4.71 18.49
CA GLY A 181 9.33 5.51 18.52
C GLY A 181 8.98 6.23 17.22
N LEU A 182 9.48 5.74 16.07
CA LEU A 182 9.16 6.31 14.77
C LEU A 182 7.70 6.09 14.36
N ASP A 183 7.10 7.12 13.76
CA ASP A 183 5.77 7.05 13.16
C ASP A 183 5.85 6.44 11.76
N TRP A 184 5.41 5.18 11.64
CA TRP A 184 5.42 4.44 10.39
C TRP A 184 4.13 4.63 9.59
N THR A 185 4.25 4.79 8.27
CA THR A 185 3.11 4.74 7.36
C THR A 185 2.50 3.34 7.32
N ALA A 186 1.24 3.24 6.91
CA ALA A 186 0.66 1.94 6.57
C ALA A 186 1.49 1.25 5.46
N PRO A 187 1.61 -0.09 5.49
CA PRO A 187 2.34 -0.82 4.45
C PRO A 187 1.68 -0.64 3.08
N GLN A 188 2.46 -0.19 2.08
CA GLN A 188 2.02 -0.01 0.70
C GLN A 188 2.62 -1.09 -0.22
N PRO A 189 1.89 -1.61 -1.22
CA PRO A 189 2.44 -2.56 -2.17
C PRO A 189 3.53 -1.89 -3.02
N ALA A 190 4.64 -2.60 -3.23
CA ALA A 190 5.72 -2.18 -4.11
C ALA A 190 6.11 -3.34 -5.03
N GLN A 191 6.32 -3.05 -6.31
CA GLN A 191 6.77 -4.04 -7.27
C GLN A 191 8.04 -3.59 -7.98
N PHE A 192 8.92 -4.56 -8.23
CA PHE A 192 10.18 -4.37 -8.91
C PHE A 192 10.34 -5.41 -10.01
N PHE A 193 11.01 -5.02 -11.08
CA PHE A 193 11.43 -5.91 -12.14
C PHE A 193 12.95 -6.09 -12.05
N CYS A 194 13.34 -7.18 -11.41
CA CYS A 194 14.72 -7.57 -11.17
C CYS A 194 15.35 -8.05 -12.48
N SER A 195 15.98 -7.12 -13.19
CA SER A 195 16.62 -7.35 -14.47
C SER A 195 17.96 -6.62 -14.49
N THR A 196 18.99 -7.25 -15.03
CA THR A 196 20.25 -6.57 -15.35
C THR A 196 20.16 -5.78 -16.67
N PHE A 197 19.04 -5.90 -17.40
CA PHE A 197 18.82 -5.26 -18.70
C PHE A 197 17.82 -4.09 -18.64
N ARG A 198 16.74 -4.19 -17.85
CA ARG A 198 15.81 -3.09 -17.57
C ARG A 198 15.38 -3.12 -16.08
N PRO A 199 16.26 -2.80 -15.12
CA PRO A 199 15.91 -2.73 -13.70
C PRO A 199 14.81 -1.68 -13.55
N ALA A 200 13.65 -2.05 -13.05
CA ALA A 200 12.51 -1.13 -13.01
C ALA A 200 11.67 -1.29 -11.75
N PHE A 201 10.86 -0.28 -11.46
CA PHE A 201 9.85 -0.33 -10.41
C PHE A 201 8.50 0.14 -10.95
N LEU A 202 7.43 -0.35 -10.33
CA LEU A 202 6.06 0.09 -10.59
C LEU A 202 5.82 1.41 -9.84
N ASP A 203 5.42 2.45 -10.58
CA ASP A 203 5.01 3.73 -10.01
C ASP A 203 3.53 3.70 -9.59
N ALA A 204 3.11 4.69 -8.79
CA ALA A 204 1.76 4.78 -8.23
C ALA A 204 0.67 4.92 -9.30
N ASP A 205 1.01 5.41 -10.49
CA ASP A 205 0.09 5.53 -11.63
C ASP A 205 -0.03 4.24 -12.45
N GLY A 206 0.70 3.18 -12.06
CA GLY A 206 0.71 1.88 -12.73
C GLY A 206 1.74 1.74 -13.85
N SER A 207 2.48 2.81 -14.17
CA SER A 207 3.58 2.77 -15.13
C SER A 207 4.84 2.12 -14.53
N TRP A 208 5.73 1.67 -15.41
CA TRP A 208 7.03 1.10 -15.03
C TRP A 208 8.15 2.05 -15.39
N MET A 209 8.93 2.46 -14.40
CA MET A 209 10.07 3.34 -14.59
C MET A 209 11.36 2.55 -14.49
N VAL A 210 12.21 2.65 -15.51
CA VAL A 210 13.55 2.07 -15.50
C VAL A 210 14.47 2.89 -14.59
N LEU A 211 15.17 2.19 -13.70
CA LEU A 211 16.20 2.75 -12.84
C LEU A 211 17.48 2.98 -13.66
N PRO A 212 18.08 4.18 -13.59
CA PRO A 212 19.31 4.49 -14.29
C PRO A 212 20.51 3.89 -13.56
N LEU A 213 20.56 2.57 -13.38
CA LEU A 213 21.72 1.91 -12.76
C LEU A 213 22.86 1.79 -13.78
N PRO A 214 24.14 2.01 -13.38
CA PRO A 214 24.61 2.14 -12.00
C PRO A 214 24.54 3.56 -11.41
N GLU A 215 24.05 4.56 -12.15
CA GLU A 215 23.99 5.95 -11.69
C GLU A 215 22.93 6.18 -10.58
N VAL A 216 23.39 6.31 -9.33
CA VAL A 216 22.55 6.68 -8.19
C VAL A 216 22.75 8.14 -7.83
N PHE A 217 21.68 8.93 -7.81
CA PHE A 217 21.76 10.35 -7.51
C PHE A 217 20.48 10.90 -6.88
N GLY A 218 20.66 11.80 -5.91
CA GLY A 218 19.56 12.60 -5.34
C GLY A 218 18.36 11.76 -4.92
N ALA A 219 17.21 12.00 -5.56
CA ALA A 219 15.93 11.37 -5.24
C ALA A 219 15.87 9.88 -5.57
N THR A 220 16.73 9.35 -6.44
CA THR A 220 16.68 7.92 -6.82
C THR A 220 17.29 7.00 -5.78
N GLU A 221 18.06 7.51 -4.82
CA GLU A 221 18.77 6.69 -3.82
C GLU A 221 17.82 5.76 -3.05
N SER A 222 16.69 6.28 -2.54
CA SER A 222 15.76 5.48 -1.74
C SER A 222 15.07 4.39 -2.58
N VAL A 223 14.71 4.65 -3.84
CA VAL A 223 14.15 3.62 -4.72
C VAL A 223 15.22 2.60 -5.15
N THR A 224 16.46 3.05 -5.37
CA THR A 224 17.58 2.14 -5.67
C THR A 224 17.85 1.20 -4.50
N ARG A 225 17.90 1.68 -3.26
CA ARG A 225 18.09 0.81 -2.09
C ARG A 225 16.98 -0.22 -1.96
N ARG A 226 15.71 0.19 -2.15
CA ARG A 226 14.55 -0.70 -2.15
C ARG A 226 14.65 -1.77 -3.24
N TYR A 227 15.03 -1.37 -4.45
CA TYR A 227 15.27 -2.28 -5.57
C TYR A 227 16.39 -3.28 -5.28
N LEU A 228 17.55 -2.81 -4.81
CA LEU A 228 18.70 -3.66 -4.49
C LEU A 228 18.32 -4.69 -3.43
N ARG A 229 17.62 -4.27 -2.36
CA ARG A 229 17.11 -5.18 -1.33
C ARG A 229 16.11 -6.21 -1.87
N ALA A 230 15.21 -5.81 -2.77
CA ALA A 230 14.23 -6.73 -3.35
C ALA A 230 14.85 -7.74 -4.33
N CYS A 231 15.83 -7.30 -5.11
CA CYS A 231 16.33 -8.04 -6.27
C CYS A 231 17.62 -8.81 -6.00
N HIS A 232 18.38 -8.41 -4.98
CA HIS A 232 19.68 -8.98 -4.61
C HIS A 232 19.70 -9.29 -3.10
N PRO A 233 19.00 -10.33 -2.62
CA PRO A 233 19.07 -10.71 -1.21
C PRO A 233 20.52 -11.07 -0.83
N GLY A 234 21.00 -10.65 0.34
CA GLY A 234 22.41 -10.72 0.74
C GLY A 234 23.21 -9.43 0.47
N ALA A 235 22.56 -8.43 -0.13
CA ALA A 235 23.10 -7.10 -0.41
C ALA A 235 22.98 -6.10 0.74
N GLU A 236 22.42 -6.51 1.87
CA GLU A 236 21.91 -5.59 2.87
C GLU A 236 23.05 -4.74 3.48
N GLY A 237 22.79 -3.46 3.67
CA GLY A 237 23.75 -2.53 4.28
C GLY A 237 24.93 -2.12 3.39
N ARG A 238 25.01 -2.60 2.15
CA ARG A 238 26.07 -2.20 1.21
C ARG A 238 25.82 -0.81 0.63
N ASP A 239 26.90 -0.15 0.19
CA ASP A 239 26.88 1.19 -0.39
C ASP A 239 26.10 1.20 -1.73
N PRO A 240 24.94 1.88 -1.82
CA PRO A 240 24.12 1.89 -3.04
C PRO A 240 24.81 2.59 -4.22
N TYR A 241 25.85 3.39 -4.00
CA TYR A 241 26.57 4.08 -5.07
C TYR A 241 27.64 3.20 -5.73
N ARG A 242 28.08 2.14 -5.07
CA ARG A 242 29.09 1.20 -5.59
C ARG A 242 28.50 -0.12 -6.01
N MET A 243 27.54 -0.61 -5.23
CA MET A 243 26.98 -1.93 -5.38
C MET A 243 26.41 -2.24 -6.77
N PRO A 244 25.69 -1.33 -7.46
CA PRO A 244 25.17 -1.62 -8.79
C PRO A 244 26.28 -2.03 -9.78
N ALA A 245 27.41 -1.33 -9.80
CA ALA A 245 28.51 -1.69 -10.69
C ALA A 245 29.08 -3.08 -10.39
N GLU A 246 29.20 -3.44 -9.11
CA GLU A 246 29.67 -4.75 -8.67
C GLU A 246 28.69 -5.89 -9.01
N LEU A 247 27.40 -5.58 -9.07
CA LEU A 247 26.34 -6.50 -9.51
C LEU A 247 26.24 -6.61 -11.04
N GLY A 248 27.12 -5.94 -11.78
CA GLY A 248 27.16 -5.98 -13.24
C GLY A 248 26.21 -5.03 -13.95
N TYR A 249 25.65 -4.02 -13.26
CA TYR A 249 24.98 -2.91 -13.92
C TYR A 249 26.02 -1.98 -14.56
N SER A 250 25.92 -1.76 -15.88
CA SER A 250 26.88 -0.97 -16.65
C SER A 250 26.30 0.34 -17.17
N ALA A 251 27.14 1.36 -17.27
CA ALA A 251 26.78 2.67 -17.83
C ALA A 251 26.41 2.52 -19.32
N GLY A 252 25.20 2.96 -19.69
CA GLY A 252 24.64 2.78 -21.05
C GLY A 252 23.21 2.23 -21.08
N MET A 253 22.61 1.99 -19.91
CA MET A 253 21.19 1.71 -19.78
C MET A 253 20.37 2.91 -20.29
N PRO A 254 19.15 2.68 -20.83
CA PRO A 254 18.30 3.79 -21.23
C PRO A 254 18.14 4.81 -20.10
N ARG A 255 17.79 6.06 -20.46
CA ARG A 255 17.36 7.08 -19.49
C ARG A 255 16.20 6.52 -18.66
N GLN A 256 15.68 7.25 -17.66
CA GLN A 256 14.44 6.86 -16.97
C GLN A 256 13.29 6.70 -17.98
N ASP A 257 13.25 5.54 -18.63
CA ASP A 257 12.30 5.19 -19.66
C ASP A 257 11.06 4.75 -18.93
N LEU A 258 9.95 5.35 -19.34
CA LEU A 258 8.64 5.09 -18.79
C LEU A 258 7.90 4.14 -19.73
N TYR A 259 7.40 3.06 -19.18
CA TYR A 259 6.56 2.10 -19.88
C TYR A 259 5.16 2.12 -19.28
N PRO A 260 4.10 2.13 -20.08
CA PRO A 260 2.73 2.24 -19.57
C PRO A 260 2.29 1.03 -18.75
N ASP A 261 2.88 -0.14 -18.99
CA ASP A 261 2.57 -1.38 -18.30
C ASP A 261 3.76 -2.36 -18.36
N PHE A 262 3.63 -3.48 -17.64
CA PHE A 262 4.68 -4.50 -17.56
C PHE A 262 4.92 -5.18 -18.91
N ASP A 263 3.88 -5.38 -19.72
CA ASP A 263 4.00 -6.03 -21.02
C ASP A 263 4.82 -5.14 -21.98
N ALA A 264 4.65 -3.82 -21.93
CA ALA A 264 5.45 -2.85 -22.66
C ALA A 264 6.91 -2.87 -22.18
N LEU A 265 7.14 -2.93 -20.86
CA LEU A 265 8.49 -3.01 -20.28
C LEU A 265 9.28 -4.22 -20.80
N ILE A 266 8.63 -5.37 -20.96
CA ILE A 266 9.30 -6.61 -21.38
C ILE A 266 9.23 -6.89 -22.89
N ARG A 267 8.50 -6.06 -23.65
CA ARG A 267 8.52 -6.07 -25.11
C ARG A 267 9.77 -5.32 -25.55
N GLY A 268 10.78 -6.08 -25.98
CA GLY A 268 12.04 -5.56 -26.52
C GLY A 268 11.80 -4.61 -27.68
#